data_AF-A0A382SE18-F1
#
_entry.id   AF-A0A382SE18-F1
#
_cell.length_a   1.000
_cell.length_b   1.000
_cell.length_c   1.000
_cell.angle_alpha   90.00
_cell.angle_beta   90.00
_cell.angle_gamma   90.00
#
_symmetry.space_group_name_H-M   'P 1'
#
loop_
_entity.id
_entity.type
_entity.pdbx_description
1 polymer ?
#
loop_
_entity_poly.entity_id
_entity_poly.type
_entity_poly.pdbx_seq_one_letter_code
_entity_poly.pdbx_strand_id
1 'polypeptide(L)'
;DGSNPRHFNLLGDDKVIFSACGYSNACHDTELWITDGTEEGTQLVKDINPGSDGGDPRWFTMLDDVYYFMAEDENYKRELWRTDGTTNGTYRLTALGSGSTNGVLSPALPFRDFLVFEGHHAWPDEQELYKYDPSTNETTLITDFEQDSDAYDPRLRFVVNDKIVFQMNCEGLCDELWTTDGTEVSSSFFFNNTLDGDRFIFSPLRIPPTRGQPHYTTYYPVHENVGIFTTGYGENEGMWATDGTTNGTYRITYNLTGINDGHIAGGNLFFSARDTAHGEEMRVIRNFTTTAYHTLYKDKVMDPITFDYDGE
;
A
#
# COMPACT_ATOMS: atom_id res chain seq x y z
N ASP A 1 -30.02 -1.09 -13.80
CA ASP A 1 -28.58 -1.41 -13.80
C ASP A 1 -27.78 -0.14 -13.56
N GLY A 2 -26.67 -0.22 -12.83
CA GLY A 2 -25.87 0.94 -12.42
C GLY A 2 -24.41 0.77 -12.82
N SER A 3 -23.71 1.87 -13.09
CA SER A 3 -22.32 1.88 -13.59
C SER A 3 -21.25 1.51 -12.56
N ASN A 4 -21.65 1.25 -11.31
CA ASN A 4 -20.78 0.84 -10.19
C ASN A 4 -19.44 1.63 -10.10
N PRO A 5 -19.48 2.97 -10.08
CA PRO A 5 -18.26 3.77 -10.04
C PRO A 5 -17.51 3.56 -8.72
N ARG A 6 -16.19 3.36 -8.83
CA ARG A 6 -15.28 3.03 -7.73
C ARG A 6 -13.90 3.64 -7.95
N HIS A 7 -13.04 3.58 -6.93
CA HIS A 7 -11.66 4.08 -7.00
C HIS A 7 -11.57 5.58 -7.37
N PHE A 8 -12.43 6.42 -6.76
CA PHE A 8 -12.42 7.86 -6.98
C PHE A 8 -11.10 8.49 -6.50
N ASN A 9 -10.44 9.21 -7.40
CA ASN A 9 -9.17 9.89 -7.18
C ASN A 9 -9.25 11.30 -7.74
N LEU A 10 -8.87 12.30 -6.96
CA LEU A 10 -8.93 13.71 -7.39
C LEU A 10 -7.78 14.00 -8.37
N LEU A 11 -8.08 14.53 -9.56
CA LEU A 11 -7.09 15.00 -10.53
C LEU A 11 -7.18 16.53 -10.65
N GLY A 12 -6.15 17.23 -10.19
CA GLY A 12 -6.23 18.68 -10.02
C GLY A 12 -7.16 19.09 -8.88
N ASP A 13 -7.82 20.25 -8.97
CA ASP A 13 -8.73 20.76 -7.94
C ASP A 13 -10.22 20.47 -8.23
N ASP A 14 -10.57 20.09 -9.46
CA ASP A 14 -11.95 20.09 -9.94
C ASP A 14 -12.40 18.79 -10.64
N LYS A 15 -11.49 17.85 -10.89
CA LYS A 15 -11.83 16.59 -11.58
C LYS A 15 -11.59 15.38 -10.70
N VAL A 16 -12.36 14.33 -10.98
CA VAL A 16 -12.20 13.02 -10.37
C VAL A 16 -12.00 12.00 -11.47
N ILE A 17 -10.94 11.22 -11.36
CA ILE A 17 -10.73 10.01 -12.14
C ILE A 17 -11.22 8.80 -11.34
N PHE A 18 -11.88 7.87 -12.01
CA PHE A 18 -12.52 6.72 -11.35
C PHE A 18 -12.70 5.57 -12.33
N SER A 19 -13.01 4.40 -11.80
CA SER A 19 -13.32 3.21 -12.60
C SER A 19 -14.82 2.98 -12.61
N ALA A 20 -15.40 2.73 -13.78
CA ALA A 20 -16.83 2.46 -13.91
C ALA A 20 -17.16 1.57 -15.12
N CYS A 21 -18.27 0.86 -15.03
CA CYS A 21 -18.78 0.03 -16.12
C CYS A 21 -19.29 0.90 -17.26
N GLY A 22 -18.87 0.59 -18.48
CA GLY A 22 -19.18 1.40 -19.66
C GLY A 22 -20.52 1.08 -20.31
N TYR A 23 -20.81 -0.21 -20.60
CA TYR A 23 -21.87 -0.53 -21.56
C TYR A 23 -22.61 -1.86 -21.37
N SER A 24 -22.27 -2.72 -20.40
CA SER A 24 -22.92 -4.05 -20.27
C SER A 24 -23.79 -4.24 -19.02
N ASN A 25 -24.76 -5.15 -19.13
CA ASN A 25 -25.78 -5.44 -18.11
C ASN A 25 -25.22 -6.27 -16.92
N ALA A 26 -23.92 -6.54 -16.90
CA ALA A 26 -23.23 -7.27 -15.84
C ALA A 26 -21.94 -6.53 -15.49
N CYS A 27 -21.86 -5.94 -14.29
CA CYS A 27 -20.76 -5.06 -13.85
C CYS A 27 -19.40 -5.77 -13.63
N HIS A 28 -18.85 -6.39 -14.67
CA HIS A 28 -17.52 -7.00 -14.67
C HIS A 28 -16.51 -6.20 -15.51
N ASP A 29 -16.96 -5.19 -16.25
CA ASP A 29 -16.28 -4.49 -17.34
C ASP A 29 -15.89 -3.04 -16.98
N THR A 30 -15.19 -2.80 -15.88
CA THR A 30 -14.85 -1.41 -15.51
C THR A 30 -13.70 -0.85 -16.33
N GLU A 31 -13.90 0.36 -16.83
CA GLU A 31 -12.92 1.15 -17.59
C GLU A 31 -12.56 2.45 -16.87
N LEU A 32 -11.65 3.25 -17.45
CA LEU A 32 -11.16 4.50 -16.86
C LEU A 32 -12.02 5.70 -17.29
N TRP A 33 -12.60 6.39 -16.31
CA TRP A 33 -13.50 7.54 -16.50
C TRP A 33 -12.99 8.77 -15.77
N ILE A 34 -13.42 9.94 -16.24
CA ILE A 34 -13.18 11.23 -15.60
C ILE A 34 -14.50 12.01 -15.50
N THR A 35 -14.64 12.83 -14.47
CA THR A 35 -15.77 13.75 -14.28
C THR A 35 -15.32 15.04 -13.62
N ASP A 36 -15.96 16.16 -13.96
CA ASP A 36 -15.89 17.44 -13.24
C ASP A 36 -17.15 17.68 -12.36
N GLY A 37 -17.99 16.65 -12.22
CA GLY A 37 -19.28 16.71 -11.53
C GLY A 37 -20.46 17.11 -12.43
N THR A 38 -20.23 17.40 -13.72
CA THR A 38 -21.30 17.64 -14.71
C THR A 38 -21.53 16.43 -15.63
N GLU A 39 -22.69 16.38 -16.28
CA GLU A 39 -23.00 15.35 -17.27
C GLU A 39 -22.05 15.47 -18.48
N GLU A 40 -21.83 16.69 -18.97
CA GLU A 40 -20.95 16.96 -20.11
C GLU A 40 -19.47 16.68 -19.82
N GLY A 41 -19.01 16.89 -18.58
CA GLY A 41 -17.64 16.61 -18.17
C GLY A 41 -17.39 15.16 -17.77
N THR A 42 -18.44 14.33 -17.70
CA THR A 42 -18.32 12.90 -17.38
C THR A 42 -18.10 12.09 -18.66
N GLN A 43 -16.89 11.55 -18.83
CA GLN A 43 -16.52 10.84 -20.05
C GLN A 43 -15.52 9.72 -19.82
N LEU A 44 -15.52 8.76 -20.75
CA LEU A 44 -14.55 7.69 -20.80
C LEU A 44 -13.18 8.29 -21.20
N VAL A 45 -12.18 8.11 -20.35
CA VAL A 45 -10.80 8.52 -20.66
C VAL A 45 -10.19 7.54 -21.65
N LYS A 46 -10.36 6.24 -21.37
CA LYS A 46 -9.86 5.16 -22.23
C LYS A 46 -10.64 3.87 -22.00
N ASP A 47 -10.98 3.21 -23.11
CA ASP A 47 -11.36 1.80 -23.17
C ASP A 47 -10.07 0.97 -23.20
N ILE A 48 -9.61 0.53 -22.04
CA ILE A 48 -8.32 -0.13 -21.85
C ILE A 48 -8.39 -1.57 -22.37
N ASN A 49 -9.47 -2.29 -22.06
CA ASN A 49 -9.69 -3.66 -22.53
C ASN A 49 -11.08 -3.81 -23.15
N PRO A 50 -11.21 -3.50 -24.45
CA PRO A 50 -12.49 -3.49 -25.12
C PRO A 50 -13.19 -4.86 -25.07
N GLY A 51 -14.44 -4.87 -24.62
CA GLY A 51 -15.27 -6.08 -24.59
C GLY A 51 -15.89 -6.32 -23.22
N SER A 52 -16.14 -7.60 -22.89
CA SER A 52 -16.79 -7.99 -21.63
C SER A 52 -15.84 -8.07 -20.43
N ASP A 53 -14.54 -8.10 -20.68
CA ASP A 53 -13.54 -8.42 -19.65
C ASP A 53 -13.15 -7.18 -18.85
N GLY A 54 -13.15 -5.99 -19.47
CA GLY A 54 -12.81 -4.73 -18.83
C GLY A 54 -11.33 -4.59 -18.45
N GLY A 55 -10.88 -3.35 -18.27
CA GLY A 55 -9.49 -3.06 -17.89
C GLY A 55 -9.19 -3.17 -16.40
N ASP A 56 -10.22 -3.26 -15.56
CA ASP A 56 -10.14 -3.22 -14.08
C ASP A 56 -9.14 -2.19 -13.50
N PRO A 57 -9.23 -0.87 -13.85
CA PRO A 57 -8.30 0.12 -13.32
C PRO A 57 -8.40 0.23 -11.80
N ARG A 58 -7.29 0.08 -11.10
CA ARG A 58 -7.22 0.14 -9.63
C ARG A 58 -5.81 0.47 -9.13
N TRP A 59 -5.66 0.61 -7.82
CA TRP A 59 -4.38 0.93 -7.17
C TRP A 59 -3.73 2.20 -7.69
N PHE A 60 -4.51 3.27 -7.74
CA PHE A 60 -4.05 4.58 -8.18
C PHE A 60 -3.06 5.19 -7.18
N THR A 61 -1.96 5.70 -7.72
CA THR A 61 -0.89 6.43 -7.03
C THR A 61 -0.57 7.67 -7.85
N MET A 62 -0.39 8.81 -7.19
CA MET A 62 0.00 10.04 -7.87
C MET A 62 1.50 10.31 -7.68
N LEU A 63 2.18 10.71 -8.75
CA LEU A 63 3.54 11.24 -8.73
C LEU A 63 3.58 12.38 -9.77
N ASP A 64 4.00 13.57 -9.35
CA ASP A 64 4.10 14.78 -10.19
C ASP A 64 2.86 15.06 -11.07
N ASP A 65 1.68 15.12 -10.43
CA ASP A 65 0.37 15.38 -11.07
C ASP A 65 -0.08 14.35 -12.12
N VAL A 66 0.61 13.21 -12.21
CA VAL A 66 0.23 12.07 -13.05
C VAL A 66 -0.22 10.93 -12.17
N TYR A 67 -1.33 10.29 -12.56
CA TYR A 67 -1.76 9.05 -11.92
C TYR A 67 -1.11 7.85 -12.58
N TYR A 68 -0.61 6.97 -11.75
CA TYR A 68 -0.12 5.65 -12.08
C TYR A 68 -1.04 4.63 -11.43
N PHE A 69 -1.39 3.59 -12.15
CA PHE A 69 -2.37 2.63 -11.71
C PHE A 69 -2.11 1.29 -12.36
N MET A 70 -2.80 0.27 -11.89
CA MET A 70 -2.79 -1.04 -12.52
C MET A 70 -4.07 -1.25 -13.33
N ALA A 71 -3.91 -1.80 -14.53
CA ALA A 71 -5.00 -2.25 -15.38
C ALA A 71 -4.55 -3.45 -16.24
N GLU A 72 -5.53 -4.18 -16.76
CA GLU A 72 -5.39 -5.32 -17.68
C GLU A 72 -5.79 -4.87 -19.09
N ASP A 73 -5.15 -5.40 -20.14
CA ASP A 73 -5.58 -5.20 -21.53
C ASP A 73 -5.67 -6.53 -22.29
N GLU A 74 -6.00 -6.47 -23.58
CA GLU A 74 -6.15 -7.66 -24.44
C GLU A 74 -4.87 -8.50 -24.57
N ASN A 75 -3.70 -7.90 -24.29
CA ASN A 75 -2.38 -8.52 -24.50
C ASN A 75 -1.71 -8.93 -23.17
N TYR A 76 -2.01 -8.22 -22.08
CA TYR A 76 -1.37 -8.41 -20.78
C TYR A 76 -2.41 -8.39 -19.66
N LYS A 77 -2.13 -9.17 -18.61
CA LYS A 77 -2.83 -9.02 -17.33
C LYS A 77 -2.39 -7.74 -16.63
N ARG A 78 -2.36 -7.76 -15.31
CA ARG A 78 -2.07 -6.58 -14.50
C ARG A 78 -0.69 -6.01 -14.83
N GLU A 79 -0.68 -4.82 -15.42
CA GLU A 79 0.53 -4.07 -15.74
C GLU A 79 0.43 -2.66 -15.14
N LEU A 80 1.55 -1.94 -15.08
CA LEU A 80 1.58 -0.54 -14.69
C LEU A 80 1.13 0.32 -15.87
N TRP A 81 0.21 1.24 -15.61
CA TRP A 81 -0.33 2.23 -16.52
C TRP A 81 -0.16 3.63 -15.95
N ARG A 82 -0.23 4.63 -16.82
CA ARG A 82 -0.36 6.04 -16.42
C ARG A 82 -1.56 6.72 -17.06
N THR A 83 -1.96 7.85 -16.49
CA THR A 83 -2.95 8.78 -17.03
C THR A 83 -2.75 10.21 -16.48
N ASP A 84 -2.91 11.20 -17.35
CA ASP A 84 -3.09 12.62 -17.00
C ASP A 84 -4.55 13.08 -17.16
N GLY A 85 -5.48 12.13 -17.25
CA GLY A 85 -6.90 12.39 -17.51
C GLY A 85 -7.25 12.56 -18.99
N THR A 86 -6.27 12.48 -19.91
CA THR A 86 -6.51 12.49 -21.36
C THR A 86 -6.29 11.11 -21.98
N THR A 87 -6.97 10.82 -23.10
CA THR A 87 -6.80 9.55 -23.83
C THR A 87 -5.35 9.34 -24.31
N ASN A 88 -4.69 10.40 -24.79
CA ASN A 88 -3.30 10.33 -25.28
C ASN A 88 -2.29 10.16 -24.13
N GLY A 89 -2.57 10.77 -22.99
CA GLY A 89 -1.78 10.59 -21.78
C GLY A 89 -2.06 9.30 -21.03
N THR A 90 -2.94 8.44 -21.56
CA THR A 90 -3.29 7.17 -20.91
C THR A 90 -2.68 6.00 -21.67
N TYR A 91 -1.65 5.37 -21.11
CA TYR A 91 -0.96 4.24 -21.74
C TYR A 91 -0.23 3.34 -20.73
N ARG A 92 0.02 2.09 -21.17
CA ARG A 92 0.75 1.07 -20.43
C ARG A 92 2.24 1.40 -20.40
N LEU A 93 2.87 1.23 -19.24
CA LEU A 93 4.28 1.51 -18.99
C LEU A 93 5.14 0.25 -18.97
N THR A 94 4.56 -0.88 -18.58
CA THR A 94 5.26 -2.14 -18.41
C THR A 94 4.72 -3.23 -19.34
N ALA A 95 5.51 -4.30 -19.44
CA ALA A 95 5.14 -5.55 -20.07
C ALA A 95 5.92 -6.66 -19.33
N LEU A 96 5.78 -6.67 -18.01
CA LEU A 96 6.55 -7.55 -17.14
C LEU A 96 6.00 -8.99 -17.18
N GLY A 97 4.67 -9.12 -17.23
CA GLY A 97 4.00 -10.41 -17.36
C GLY A 97 4.15 -11.03 -18.74
N SER A 98 4.02 -12.35 -18.82
CA SER A 98 3.99 -13.09 -20.08
C SER A 98 2.58 -13.64 -20.33
N GLY A 99 1.90 -13.09 -21.34
CA GLY A 99 0.55 -13.50 -21.74
C GLY A 99 -0.47 -13.46 -20.61
N SER A 100 -0.67 -14.58 -19.91
CA SER A 100 -1.69 -14.76 -18.86
C SER A 100 -1.20 -14.48 -17.43
N THR A 101 0.06 -14.08 -17.21
CA THR A 101 0.58 -13.77 -15.86
C THR A 101 0.50 -12.27 -15.55
N ASN A 102 0.33 -11.94 -14.27
CA ASN A 102 0.36 -10.56 -13.81
C ASN A 102 1.80 -10.06 -13.83
N GLY A 103 2.08 -8.93 -14.48
CA GLY A 103 3.38 -8.28 -14.42
C GLY A 103 3.58 -7.45 -13.16
N VAL A 104 2.51 -6.85 -12.62
CA VAL A 104 2.52 -6.04 -11.39
C VAL A 104 1.65 -6.70 -10.32
N LEU A 105 2.21 -6.85 -9.13
CA LEU A 105 1.64 -7.64 -8.03
C LEU A 105 1.13 -6.79 -6.87
N SER A 106 1.65 -5.56 -6.73
CA SER A 106 1.28 -4.63 -5.68
C SER A 106 1.00 -3.20 -6.22
N PRO A 107 0.34 -2.34 -5.44
CA PRO A 107 0.28 -0.91 -5.74
C PRO A 107 1.69 -0.32 -5.83
N ALA A 108 1.92 0.53 -6.83
CA ALA A 108 3.16 1.28 -6.89
C ALA A 108 3.21 2.36 -5.80
N LEU A 109 4.34 2.49 -5.12
CA LEU A 109 4.57 3.52 -4.12
C LEU A 109 5.49 4.60 -4.72
N PRO A 110 5.23 5.90 -4.47
CA PRO A 110 6.16 6.94 -4.85
C PRO A 110 7.37 6.91 -3.91
N PHE A 111 8.56 6.99 -4.51
CA PHE A 111 9.83 7.08 -3.80
C PHE A 111 10.73 8.07 -4.52
N ARG A 112 10.95 9.23 -3.89
CA ARG A 112 11.64 10.37 -4.52
C ARG A 112 10.94 10.74 -5.85
N ASP A 113 11.66 10.60 -6.95
CA ASP A 113 11.28 10.91 -8.34
C ASP A 113 10.88 9.67 -9.15
N PHE A 114 10.81 8.47 -8.55
CA PHE A 114 10.39 7.25 -9.21
C PHE A 114 9.31 6.50 -8.44
N LEU A 115 8.74 5.49 -9.08
CA LEU A 115 7.79 4.56 -8.47
C LEU A 115 8.47 3.25 -8.15
N VAL A 116 8.06 2.59 -7.07
CA VAL A 116 8.53 1.25 -6.70
C VAL A 116 7.34 0.30 -6.55
N PHE A 117 7.47 -0.93 -7.03
CA PHE A 117 6.38 -1.90 -7.00
C PHE A 117 6.92 -3.34 -7.05
N GLU A 118 6.10 -4.28 -6.61
CA GLU A 118 6.35 -5.71 -6.80
C GLU A 118 5.93 -6.09 -8.21
N GLY A 119 6.82 -6.76 -8.94
CA GLY A 119 6.54 -7.27 -10.27
C GLY A 119 7.00 -8.71 -10.44
N HIS A 120 6.59 -9.31 -11.55
CA HIS A 120 6.97 -10.67 -11.94
C HIS A 120 7.80 -10.59 -13.23
N HIS A 121 8.88 -11.36 -13.34
CA HIS A 121 9.52 -11.60 -14.64
C HIS A 121 9.49 -13.07 -15.05
N ALA A 122 9.46 -13.27 -16.37
CA ALA A 122 9.20 -14.56 -16.99
C ALA A 122 10.23 -15.63 -16.56
N TRP A 123 9.69 -16.78 -16.15
CA TRP A 123 10.33 -18.06 -15.82
C TRP A 123 11.84 -18.05 -15.41
N PRO A 124 12.15 -18.51 -14.19
CA PRO A 124 11.24 -19.20 -13.28
C PRO A 124 10.46 -18.26 -12.37
N ASP A 125 9.85 -17.21 -12.94
CA ASP A 125 8.65 -16.60 -12.35
C ASP A 125 8.97 -16.04 -10.96
N GLU A 126 10.01 -15.21 -10.94
CA GLU A 126 10.55 -14.60 -9.74
C GLU A 126 9.79 -13.30 -9.47
N GLN A 127 9.23 -13.20 -8.26
CA GLN A 127 8.70 -11.95 -7.76
C GLN A 127 9.88 -11.07 -7.36
N GLU A 128 9.87 -9.82 -7.81
CA GLU A 128 10.98 -8.91 -7.63
C GLU A 128 10.52 -7.48 -7.36
N LEU A 129 11.42 -6.65 -6.83
CA LEU A 129 11.16 -5.21 -6.70
C LEU A 129 11.65 -4.46 -7.94
N TYR A 130 10.72 -3.77 -8.59
CA TYR A 130 11.00 -2.92 -9.74
C TYR A 130 10.87 -1.46 -9.38
N LYS A 131 11.54 -0.62 -10.17
CA LYS A 131 11.29 0.81 -10.25
C LYS A 131 10.88 1.24 -11.64
N TYR A 132 9.98 2.21 -11.71
CA TYR A 132 9.68 2.95 -12.93
C TYR A 132 10.14 4.39 -12.77
N ASP A 133 11.00 4.86 -13.68
CA ASP A 133 11.51 6.22 -13.73
C ASP A 133 10.77 7.03 -14.81
N PRO A 134 9.92 8.00 -14.44
CA PRO A 134 9.19 8.84 -15.39
C PRO A 134 10.09 9.69 -16.30
N SER A 135 11.31 10.01 -15.88
CA SER A 135 12.24 10.87 -16.63
C SER A 135 12.87 10.15 -17.83
N THR A 136 13.07 8.83 -17.71
CA THR A 136 13.60 7.96 -18.77
C THR A 136 12.51 7.13 -19.45
N ASN A 137 11.33 7.02 -18.80
CA ASN A 137 10.25 6.11 -19.18
C ASN A 137 10.71 4.64 -19.22
N GLU A 138 11.56 4.27 -18.25
CA GLU A 138 12.10 2.92 -18.14
C GLU A 138 11.61 2.23 -16.86
N THR A 139 11.37 0.92 -16.98
CA THR A 139 11.17 0.03 -15.84
C THR A 139 12.42 -0.82 -15.67
N THR A 140 13.01 -0.80 -14.47
CA THR A 140 14.25 -1.51 -14.16
C THR A 140 14.11 -2.26 -12.85
N LEU A 141 14.86 -3.36 -12.72
CA LEU A 141 14.97 -4.11 -11.47
C LEU A 141 15.70 -3.25 -10.43
N ILE A 142 15.26 -3.28 -9.17
CA ILE A 142 16.01 -2.64 -8.07
C ILE A 142 17.17 -3.52 -7.64
N THR A 143 16.90 -4.78 -7.33
CA THR A 143 17.86 -5.82 -6.94
C THR A 143 17.27 -7.15 -7.36
N ASP A 144 18.11 -8.07 -7.83
CA ASP A 144 17.79 -9.49 -8.01
C ASP A 144 17.98 -10.18 -6.65
N PHE A 145 16.88 -10.58 -6.01
CA PHE A 145 16.92 -11.20 -4.68
C PHE A 145 17.11 -12.74 -4.76
N GLU A 146 17.00 -13.34 -5.95
CA GLU A 146 16.91 -14.80 -6.16
C GLU A 146 18.13 -15.43 -6.86
N GLN A 147 19.33 -14.87 -6.69
CA GLN A 147 20.54 -15.32 -7.41
C GLN A 147 20.90 -16.82 -7.25
N ASP A 148 20.43 -17.54 -6.21
CA ASP A 148 20.83 -18.92 -5.89
C ASP A 148 19.71 -19.86 -5.35
N SER A 149 18.48 -19.77 -5.89
CA SER A 149 17.45 -20.84 -5.88
C SER A 149 16.63 -21.17 -4.60
N ASP A 150 16.52 -20.28 -3.63
CA ASP A 150 15.71 -20.50 -2.41
C ASP A 150 14.63 -19.41 -2.16
N ALA A 151 13.73 -19.17 -3.11
CA ALA A 151 12.36 -18.63 -2.94
C ALA A 151 12.17 -17.49 -1.91
N TYR A 152 12.94 -16.42 -2.02
CA TYR A 152 12.74 -15.14 -1.35
C TYR A 152 11.91 -14.18 -2.21
N ASP A 153 10.57 -14.24 -2.06
CA ASP A 153 9.69 -13.25 -2.70
C ASP A 153 9.70 -11.92 -1.89
N PRO A 154 10.31 -10.82 -2.38
CA PRO A 154 10.19 -9.50 -1.77
C PRO A 154 8.76 -9.01 -1.84
N ARG A 155 8.18 -8.69 -0.68
CA ARG A 155 6.89 -8.02 -0.61
C ARG A 155 7.07 -6.59 -0.14
N LEU A 156 6.82 -5.63 -1.02
CA LEU A 156 6.79 -4.22 -0.73
C LEU A 156 5.76 -3.93 0.36
N ARG A 157 6.14 -3.05 1.29
CA ARG A 157 5.28 -2.68 2.42
C ARG A 157 4.99 -1.20 2.42
N PHE A 158 6.02 -0.37 2.49
CA PHE A 158 5.88 1.08 2.56
C PHE A 158 7.22 1.78 2.33
N VAL A 159 7.17 3.10 2.16
CA VAL A 159 8.36 3.97 2.13
C VAL A 159 8.39 4.79 3.42
N VAL A 160 9.56 4.87 4.07
CA VAL A 160 9.75 5.66 5.30
C VAL A 160 11.18 6.23 5.34
N ASN A 161 11.34 7.50 5.74
CA ASN A 161 12.65 8.17 5.85
C ASN A 161 13.61 7.89 4.68
N ASP A 162 13.12 8.05 3.45
CA ASP A 162 13.95 7.83 2.26
C ASP A 162 14.48 6.39 2.12
N LYS A 163 13.72 5.43 2.65
CA LYS A 163 13.95 3.98 2.52
C LYS A 163 12.70 3.29 2.02
N ILE A 164 12.91 2.29 1.18
CA ILE A 164 11.88 1.35 0.74
C ILE A 164 11.91 0.18 1.71
N VAL A 165 10.80 -0.09 2.38
CA VAL A 165 10.65 -1.21 3.31
C VAL A 165 9.90 -2.34 2.62
N PHE A 166 10.50 -3.52 2.68
CA PHE A 166 9.93 -4.75 2.15
C PHE A 166 10.12 -5.90 3.14
N GLN A 167 9.26 -6.89 3.03
CA GLN A 167 9.39 -8.16 3.73
C GLN A 167 10.04 -9.17 2.79
N MET A 168 10.98 -9.94 3.30
CA MET A 168 11.44 -11.18 2.65
C MET A 168 10.63 -12.32 3.26
N ASN A 169 9.98 -13.15 2.43
CA ASN A 169 9.53 -14.46 2.91
C ASN A 169 10.66 -15.45 2.60
N CYS A 170 10.90 -16.46 3.44
CA CYS A 170 11.70 -17.62 3.06
C CYS A 170 10.96 -18.91 3.39
N GLU A 171 11.49 -20.05 2.91
CA GLU A 171 11.04 -21.38 3.33
C GLU A 171 11.21 -21.56 4.87
N GLY A 172 10.25 -21.08 5.66
CA GLY A 172 10.31 -21.06 7.12
C GLY A 172 9.42 -19.98 7.77
N LEU A 173 9.70 -19.67 9.05
CA LEU A 173 9.06 -18.61 9.84
C LEU A 173 9.93 -17.33 9.90
N CYS A 174 10.75 -17.10 8.88
CA CYS A 174 11.59 -15.91 8.77
C CYS A 174 10.78 -14.77 8.17
N ASP A 175 9.89 -14.24 9.01
CA ASP A 175 9.21 -12.99 8.77
C ASP A 175 10.23 -11.87 9.10
N GLU A 176 10.99 -11.45 8.08
CA GLU A 176 12.00 -10.40 8.19
C GLU A 176 11.65 -9.13 7.42
N LEU A 177 11.91 -7.98 8.03
CA LEU A 177 11.82 -6.68 7.39
C LEU A 177 13.21 -6.18 7.00
N TRP A 178 13.26 -5.72 5.75
CA TRP A 178 14.44 -5.24 5.05
C TRP A 178 14.21 -3.84 4.50
N THR A 179 15.28 -3.07 4.35
CA THR A 179 15.23 -1.77 3.67
C THR A 179 16.23 -1.66 2.53
N THR A 180 15.87 -0.96 1.46
CA THR A 180 16.78 -0.52 0.40
C THR A 180 16.60 0.98 0.14
N ASP A 181 17.60 1.63 -0.45
CA ASP A 181 17.53 3.01 -0.96
C ASP A 181 17.11 3.11 -2.44
N GLY A 182 16.76 1.96 -3.05
CA GLY A 182 16.37 1.85 -4.46
C GLY A 182 17.54 1.63 -5.43
N THR A 183 18.72 1.32 -4.92
CA THR A 183 19.89 0.87 -5.69
C THR A 183 20.18 -0.61 -5.47
N GLU A 184 20.85 -1.26 -6.44
CA GLU A 184 21.12 -2.71 -6.46
C GLU A 184 21.86 -3.27 -5.23
N VAL A 185 22.55 -2.43 -4.44
CA VAL A 185 23.57 -2.87 -3.47
C VAL A 185 23.21 -2.52 -2.01
N SER A 186 22.06 -1.90 -1.73
CA SER A 186 21.80 -1.27 -0.41
C SER A 186 20.79 -1.99 0.49
N SER A 187 20.37 -3.20 0.15
CA SER A 187 19.42 -3.96 0.96
C SER A 187 20.03 -4.37 2.31
N SER A 188 19.40 -3.97 3.41
CA SER A 188 19.81 -4.31 4.77
C SER A 188 18.66 -4.82 5.61
N PHE A 189 18.85 -5.99 6.21
CA PHE A 189 18.01 -6.50 7.29
C PHE A 189 17.96 -5.49 8.44
N PHE A 190 16.77 -5.22 8.97
CA PHE A 190 16.67 -4.34 10.14
C PHE A 190 15.79 -4.87 11.27
N PHE A 191 14.92 -5.86 11.01
CA PHE A 191 14.02 -6.39 12.02
C PHE A 191 13.53 -7.83 11.72
N ASN A 192 13.55 -8.69 12.74
CA ASN A 192 12.97 -10.04 12.72
C ASN A 192 12.16 -10.21 14.02
N ASN A 193 10.94 -10.75 13.91
CA ASN A 193 10.19 -11.19 15.08
C ASN A 193 10.53 -12.65 15.38
N THR A 194 11.48 -12.87 16.30
CA THR A 194 12.01 -14.20 16.66
C THR A 194 11.09 -15.04 17.56
N LEU A 195 9.85 -14.61 17.78
CA LEU A 195 8.88 -15.35 18.59
C LEU A 195 8.15 -16.38 17.69
N ASP A 196 8.33 -17.67 18.01
CA ASP A 196 7.85 -18.81 17.23
C ASP A 196 6.38 -18.71 16.81
N GLY A 197 6.12 -18.79 15.49
CA GLY A 197 4.78 -18.95 14.90
C GLY A 197 4.09 -17.65 14.46
N ASP A 198 4.80 -16.52 14.53
CA ASP A 198 4.24 -15.20 14.27
C ASP A 198 4.04 -14.93 12.77
N ARG A 199 2.88 -14.37 12.43
CA ARG A 199 2.61 -13.78 11.11
C ARG A 199 2.72 -12.27 11.25
N PHE A 200 3.45 -11.60 10.37
CA PHE A 200 3.25 -10.17 10.20
C PHE A 200 1.83 -9.90 9.73
N ILE A 201 1.11 -9.11 10.50
CA ILE A 201 -0.15 -8.52 10.07
C ILE A 201 0.20 -7.09 9.72
N PHE A 202 0.46 -6.81 8.45
CA PHE A 202 0.65 -5.44 8.02
C PHE A 202 -0.72 -4.77 7.93
N SER A 203 -1.01 -3.98 8.97
CA SER A 203 -1.94 -2.87 9.06
C SER A 203 -3.16 -3.08 9.93
N PRO A 204 -3.42 -2.05 10.73
CA PRO A 204 -4.76 -1.51 10.79
C PRO A 204 -4.93 -0.05 10.37
N LEU A 205 -3.86 0.70 10.10
CA LEU A 205 -3.92 2.14 9.87
C LEU A 205 -4.67 2.53 8.59
N ARG A 206 -5.88 3.06 8.76
CA ARG A 206 -6.61 3.91 7.83
C ARG A 206 -6.19 5.36 8.08
N ILE A 207 -5.23 5.86 7.32
CA ILE A 207 -5.02 7.31 7.25
C ILE A 207 -6.12 7.86 6.33
N PRO A 208 -6.96 8.81 6.78
CA PRO A 208 -7.88 9.47 5.86
C PRO A 208 -7.02 10.24 4.84
N PRO A 209 -7.36 10.24 3.55
CA PRO A 209 -6.60 10.99 2.57
C PRO A 209 -6.50 12.45 3.03
N THR A 210 -5.29 12.90 3.35
CA THR A 210 -5.01 14.33 3.47
C THR A 210 -4.93 14.90 2.06
N ARG A 211 -5.21 16.19 1.92
CA ARG A 211 -5.14 16.90 0.63
C ARG A 211 -3.74 16.71 0.02
N GLY A 212 -3.66 16.02 -1.12
CA GLY A 212 -2.39 15.71 -1.81
C GLY A 212 -1.79 14.33 -1.53
N GLN A 213 -2.47 13.45 -0.78
CA GLN A 213 -2.13 12.03 -0.69
C GLN A 213 -3.12 11.22 -1.56
N PRO A 214 -2.65 10.24 -2.36
CA PRO A 214 -3.55 9.45 -3.22
C PRO A 214 -4.63 8.72 -2.42
N HIS A 215 -5.80 8.50 -3.03
CA HIS A 215 -6.82 7.63 -2.44
C HIS A 215 -6.40 6.18 -2.64
N TYR A 216 -5.66 5.65 -1.67
CA TYR A 216 -5.30 4.24 -1.70
C TYR A 216 -6.46 3.39 -1.20
N THR A 217 -6.82 2.36 -1.98
CA THR A 217 -7.58 1.21 -1.47
C THR A 217 -6.69 0.25 -0.66
N THR A 218 -5.41 0.59 -0.51
CA THR A 218 -4.36 -0.20 0.14
C THR A 218 -3.72 0.59 1.27
N TYR A 219 -3.54 -0.07 2.41
CA TYR A 219 -3.13 0.49 3.68
C TYR A 219 -1.72 1.12 3.62
N TYR A 220 -1.58 2.41 3.94
CA TYR A 220 -0.28 3.05 4.14
C TYR A 220 -0.01 3.21 5.64
N PRO A 221 0.86 2.37 6.22
CA PRO A 221 1.16 2.42 7.65
C PRO A 221 2.07 3.59 8.06
N VAL A 222 2.22 4.65 7.27
CA VAL A 222 3.26 5.68 7.50
C VAL A 222 2.65 7.04 7.82
N HIS A 223 3.07 7.62 8.94
CA HIS A 223 2.70 8.99 9.32
C HIS A 223 3.94 9.78 9.71
N GLU A 224 4.13 10.95 9.10
CA GLU A 224 5.25 11.86 9.38
C GLU A 224 6.64 11.17 9.36
N ASN A 225 6.82 10.19 8.47
CA ASN A 225 8.02 9.34 8.37
C ASN A 225 8.23 8.34 9.53
N VAL A 226 7.15 7.85 10.12
CA VAL A 226 7.17 6.66 10.98
C VAL A 226 6.23 5.62 10.42
N GLY A 227 6.78 4.44 10.10
CA GLY A 227 6.02 3.26 9.71
C GLY A 227 5.47 2.53 10.94
N ILE A 228 4.23 2.06 10.88
CA ILE A 228 3.52 1.41 11.98
C ILE A 228 2.96 0.08 11.50
N PHE A 229 3.38 -1.01 12.13
CA PHE A 229 2.97 -2.35 11.73
C PHE A 229 2.63 -3.18 12.95
N THR A 230 1.91 -4.27 12.72
CA THR A 230 1.60 -5.26 13.75
C THR A 230 2.26 -6.58 13.40
N THR A 231 2.75 -7.27 14.43
CA THR A 231 3.29 -8.63 14.30
C THR A 231 2.99 -9.40 15.57
N GLY A 232 2.96 -10.71 15.46
CA GLY A 232 2.61 -11.61 16.55
C GLY A 232 1.21 -12.18 16.46
N TYR A 233 0.95 -13.20 17.27
CA TYR A 233 -0.37 -13.80 17.45
C TYR A 233 -0.68 -14.02 18.94
N GLY A 234 -1.95 -13.87 19.31
CA GLY A 234 -2.38 -14.03 20.70
C GLY A 234 -1.62 -13.06 21.62
N GLU A 235 -1.13 -13.55 22.76
CA GLU A 235 -0.44 -12.71 23.75
C GLU A 235 0.87 -12.07 23.24
N ASN A 236 1.43 -12.57 22.13
CA ASN A 236 2.63 -12.03 21.51
C ASN A 236 2.33 -10.89 20.53
N GLU A 237 1.07 -10.67 20.14
CA GLU A 237 0.67 -9.61 19.23
C GLU A 237 1.07 -8.22 19.76
N GLY A 238 1.64 -7.40 18.89
CA GLY A 238 2.12 -6.08 19.24
C GLY A 238 2.08 -5.13 18.07
N MET A 239 1.83 -3.87 18.39
CA MET A 239 2.04 -2.75 17.47
C MET A 239 3.47 -2.24 17.62
N TRP A 240 4.08 -1.94 16.48
CA TRP A 240 5.47 -1.52 16.35
C TRP A 240 5.55 -0.24 15.55
N ALA A 241 6.56 0.56 15.86
CA ALA A 241 6.95 1.72 15.08
C ALA A 241 8.35 1.50 14.51
N THR A 242 8.61 2.05 13.33
CA THR A 242 9.92 2.03 12.68
C THR A 242 10.19 3.30 11.88
N ASP A 243 11.44 3.74 11.89
CA ASP A 243 11.98 4.76 10.99
C ASP A 243 12.68 4.13 9.77
N GLY A 244 12.61 2.82 9.60
CA GLY A 244 13.36 2.05 8.59
C GLY A 244 14.76 1.63 9.04
N THR A 245 15.10 1.76 10.33
CA THR A 245 16.37 1.30 10.90
C THR A 245 16.15 0.39 12.11
N THR A 246 17.13 -0.45 12.43
CA THR A 246 17.07 -1.31 13.63
C THR A 246 16.92 -0.49 14.91
N ASN A 247 17.68 0.61 15.05
CA ASN A 247 17.66 1.42 16.26
C ASN A 247 16.37 2.24 16.43
N GLY A 248 15.73 2.62 15.32
CA GLY A 248 14.45 3.31 15.33
C GLY A 248 13.24 2.38 15.23
N THR A 249 13.44 1.06 15.26
CA THR A 249 12.37 0.06 15.33
C THR A 249 12.12 -0.38 16.76
N TYR A 250 10.90 -0.20 17.26
CA TYR A 250 10.54 -0.53 18.64
C TYR A 250 9.07 -0.91 18.77
N ARG A 251 8.79 -1.73 19.78
CA ARG A 251 7.42 -2.11 20.14
C ARG A 251 6.76 -0.99 20.91
N ILE A 252 5.54 -0.63 20.50
CA ILE A 252 4.72 0.39 21.14
C ILE A 252 3.91 -0.22 22.31
N THR A 253 3.30 -1.39 22.12
CA THR A 253 2.39 -1.98 23.11
C THR A 253 2.59 -3.48 23.31
N TYR A 254 2.28 -3.95 24.53
CA TYR A 254 2.29 -5.36 24.96
C TYR A 254 0.90 -5.77 25.43
N ASN A 255 0.62 -7.08 25.45
CA ASN A 255 -0.59 -7.69 25.99
C ASN A 255 -1.91 -7.18 25.37
N LEU A 256 -1.84 -6.66 24.14
CA LEU A 256 -3.01 -6.36 23.32
C LEU A 256 -3.07 -7.38 22.19
N THR A 257 -4.28 -7.84 21.90
CA THR A 257 -4.56 -8.81 20.83
C THR A 257 -5.62 -8.23 19.89
N GLY A 258 -5.73 -8.70 18.66
CA GLY A 258 -6.71 -8.22 17.68
C GLY A 258 -6.61 -6.73 17.40
N ILE A 259 -5.40 -6.18 17.25
CA ILE A 259 -5.19 -4.77 16.95
C ILE A 259 -5.73 -4.50 15.54
N ASN A 260 -6.73 -3.64 15.43
CA ASN A 260 -7.45 -3.34 14.19
C ASN A 260 -7.76 -1.83 14.03
N ASP A 261 -8.18 -1.43 12.82
CA ASP A 261 -8.74 -0.12 12.46
C ASP A 261 -8.07 1.15 13.07
N GLY A 262 -6.80 1.38 12.73
CA GLY A 262 -5.99 2.50 13.22
C GLY A 262 -6.26 3.81 12.46
N HIS A 263 -6.18 4.96 13.11
CA HIS A 263 -6.41 6.26 12.48
C HIS A 263 -5.66 7.37 13.21
N ILE A 264 -5.09 8.34 12.47
CA ILE A 264 -4.44 9.49 13.10
C ILE A 264 -5.32 10.73 12.94
N ALA A 265 -5.73 11.31 14.06
CA ALA A 265 -6.53 12.53 14.10
C ALA A 265 -6.07 13.46 15.23
N GLY A 266 -5.84 14.72 14.89
CA GLY A 266 -5.40 15.75 15.85
C GLY A 266 -4.09 15.39 16.56
N GLY A 267 -3.18 14.70 15.87
CA GLY A 267 -1.93 14.21 16.44
C GLY A 267 -2.09 13.03 17.41
N ASN A 268 -3.20 12.28 17.38
CA ASN A 268 -3.39 11.08 18.19
C ASN A 268 -3.62 9.87 17.29
N LEU A 269 -3.05 8.72 17.66
CA LEU A 269 -3.30 7.44 16.99
C LEU A 269 -4.41 6.68 17.71
N PHE A 270 -5.58 6.59 17.09
CA PHE A 270 -6.70 5.76 17.53
C PHE A 270 -6.61 4.39 16.88
N PHE A 271 -7.06 3.34 17.55
CA PHE A 271 -7.14 1.97 17.00
C PHE A 271 -8.07 1.11 17.88
N SER A 272 -8.57 -0.02 17.38
CA SER A 272 -9.22 -1.02 18.23
C SER A 272 -8.22 -2.08 18.68
N ALA A 273 -8.37 -2.60 19.89
CA ALA A 273 -7.59 -3.72 20.39
C ALA A 273 -8.30 -4.42 21.55
N ARG A 274 -7.93 -5.68 21.80
CA ARG A 274 -8.47 -6.54 22.86
C ARG A 274 -7.48 -6.73 24.00
N ASP A 275 -7.98 -6.63 25.24
CA ASP A 275 -7.28 -7.14 26.44
C ASP A 275 -8.19 -8.10 27.25
N THR A 276 -7.61 -8.79 28.23
CA THR A 276 -8.32 -9.79 29.05
C THR A 276 -9.27 -9.19 30.09
N ALA A 277 -9.10 -7.92 30.44
CA ALA A 277 -9.92 -7.23 31.43
C ALA A 277 -11.16 -6.56 30.81
N HIS A 278 -11.08 -6.08 29.57
CA HIS A 278 -12.08 -5.21 28.94
C HIS A 278 -12.60 -5.73 27.60
N GLY A 279 -12.01 -6.78 27.01
CA GLY A 279 -12.41 -7.23 25.68
C GLY A 279 -11.91 -6.27 24.59
N GLU A 280 -12.59 -6.25 23.43
CA GLU A 280 -12.21 -5.40 22.28
C GLU A 280 -12.80 -4.00 22.43
N GLU A 281 -11.94 -2.99 22.43
CA GLU A 281 -12.29 -1.59 22.67
C GLU A 281 -11.45 -0.64 21.82
N MET A 282 -11.88 0.62 21.75
CA MET A 282 -11.07 1.70 21.19
C MET A 282 -9.95 2.09 22.15
N ARG A 283 -8.76 2.31 21.60
CA ARG A 283 -7.54 2.75 22.28
C ARG A 283 -7.01 4.00 21.63
N VAL A 284 -6.22 4.77 22.37
CA VAL A 284 -5.55 5.96 21.85
C VAL A 284 -4.12 6.09 22.33
N ILE A 285 -3.21 6.41 21.40
CA ILE A 285 -1.92 7.01 21.69
C ILE A 285 -2.05 8.51 21.54
N ARG A 286 -1.98 9.23 22.67
CA ARG A 286 -2.05 10.69 22.64
C ARG A 286 -0.75 11.32 22.18
N ASN A 287 -0.86 12.44 21.46
CA ASN A 287 0.29 13.17 20.93
C ASN A 287 1.27 12.24 20.21
N PHE A 288 0.78 11.38 19.33
CA PHE A 288 1.60 10.54 18.47
C PHE A 288 2.40 11.44 17.51
N THR A 289 3.69 11.63 17.79
CA THR A 289 4.57 12.56 17.06
C THR A 289 5.87 11.88 16.62
N THR A 290 6.55 12.51 15.67
CA THR A 290 7.75 12.01 14.98
C THR A 290 9.06 12.68 15.38
N THR A 291 9.06 13.50 16.44
CA THR A 291 10.27 14.24 16.87
C THR A 291 11.06 13.54 17.98
N ALA A 292 12.24 13.01 17.60
CA ALA A 292 13.48 12.71 18.36
C ALA A 292 13.42 11.92 19.69
N TYR A 293 12.25 11.65 20.26
CA TYR A 293 12.07 10.83 21.45
C TYR A 293 11.20 9.62 21.11
N HIS A 294 11.70 8.79 20.20
CA HIS A 294 11.01 7.57 19.74
C HIS A 294 10.79 6.56 20.89
N THR A 295 11.46 6.70 22.03
CA THR A 295 11.21 5.89 23.24
C THR A 295 9.99 6.35 24.05
N LEU A 296 9.33 7.46 23.70
CA LEU A 296 8.23 8.03 24.49
C LEU A 296 7.01 7.10 24.58
N TYR A 297 6.80 6.24 23.58
CA TYR A 297 5.70 5.27 23.55
C TYR A 297 6.11 3.85 23.88
N LYS A 298 7.41 3.62 24.15
CA LYS A 298 7.90 2.31 24.51
C LYS A 298 7.22 1.85 25.81
N ASP A 299 6.67 0.64 25.79
CA ASP A 299 6.04 -0.03 26.93
C ASP A 299 4.86 0.77 27.54
N LYS A 300 4.17 1.61 26.76
CA LYS A 300 3.02 2.37 27.28
C LYS A 300 1.79 1.50 27.45
N VAL A 301 1.15 1.63 28.61
CA VAL A 301 -0.22 1.17 28.81
C VAL A 301 -1.12 2.17 28.08
N MET A 302 -1.90 1.66 27.12
CA MET A 302 -2.81 2.48 26.32
C MET A 302 -4.13 2.66 27.05
N ASP A 303 -4.57 3.91 27.17
CA ASP A 303 -5.84 4.20 27.82
C ASP A 303 -6.99 3.58 26.97
N PRO A 304 -7.86 2.76 27.59
CA PRO A 304 -9.17 2.49 27.02
C PRO A 304 -9.89 3.82 26.79
N ILE A 305 -10.50 3.98 25.62
CA ILE A 305 -11.60 4.93 25.47
C ILE A 305 -12.87 4.12 25.73
N THR A 306 -13.29 4.08 26.98
CA THR A 306 -14.62 3.57 27.34
C THR A 306 -15.65 4.62 26.97
N PHE A 307 -16.57 4.26 26.10
CA PHE A 307 -17.79 5.04 25.91
C PHE A 307 -18.77 4.58 26.98
N ASP A 308 -19.07 5.42 27.97
CA ASP A 308 -20.25 5.20 28.80
C ASP A 308 -21.47 5.32 27.86
N TYR A 309 -22.01 4.17 27.47
CA TYR A 309 -23.32 4.10 26.85
C TYR A 309 -24.35 4.23 27.97
N ASP A 310 -24.63 5.47 28.35
CA ASP A 310 -25.80 5.81 29.15
C ASP A 310 -27.00 5.52 28.25
N GLY A 311 -27.57 4.32 28.33
CA GLY A 311 -28.59 3.80 27.41
C GLY A 311 -29.94 4.52 27.44
N GLU A 312 -29.95 5.83 27.21
CA GLU A 312 -31.11 6.67 26.91
C GLU A 312 -31.28 6.92 25.41
#